data_AF-A0A2V6RCJ8-F1
#
_entry.id   AF-A0A2V6RCJ8-F1
#
_cell.length_a   1.000
_cell.length_b   1.000
_cell.length_c   1.000
_cell.angle_alpha   90.00
_cell.angle_beta   90.00
_cell.angle_gamma   90.00
#
_symmetry.space_group_name_H-M   'P 1'
#
loop_
_entity.id
_entity.type
_entity.pdbx_description
1 polymer ?
#
loop_
_entity_poly.entity_id
_entity_poly.type
_entity_poly.pdbx_seq_one_letter_code
_entity_poly.pdbx_strand_id
1 'polypeptide(L)' 'AVGLWPSANWFEREVWDMFGVRFSGHPNLMRLLLYEEFVGHPLRKDYPIDRRQPLIGPAQ' A
#
# COMPACT_ATOMS: atom_id res chain seq x y z
N ALA A 1 5.72 -13.98 6.73
CA ALA A 1 4.95 -14.85 7.63
C ALA A 1 3.82 -15.62 6.94
N VAL A 2 3.54 -15.34 5.66
CA VAL A 2 2.53 -16.05 4.82
C VAL A 2 2.65 -17.57 4.82
N GLY A 3 3.88 -18.12 4.87
CA GLY A 3 4.09 -19.57 4.85
C GLY A 3 3.57 -20.30 6.10
N LEU A 4 3.34 -19.59 7.21
CA LEU A 4 2.81 -20.16 8.45
C LEU A 4 1.33 -19.81 8.65
N TRP A 5 0.95 -18.57 8.31
CA TRP A 5 -0.41 -18.06 8.47
C TRP A 5 -0.95 -17.51 7.14
N PRO A 6 -1.86 -18.22 6.46
CA PRO A 6 -2.42 -17.76 5.19
C PRO A 6 -3.11 -16.39 5.30
N SER A 7 -3.75 -16.11 6.44
CA SER A 7 -4.42 -14.83 6.71
C SER A 7 -3.46 -13.64 6.77
N ALA A 8 -2.18 -13.87 7.05
CA ALA A 8 -1.17 -12.81 7.10
C ALA A 8 -0.87 -12.21 5.72
N ASN A 9 -1.29 -12.87 4.63
CA ASN A 9 -1.12 -12.36 3.26
C ASN A 9 -1.73 -10.96 3.10
N TRP A 10 -2.98 -10.78 3.53
CA TRP A 10 -3.69 -9.51 3.41
C TRP A 10 -3.07 -8.40 4.26
N PHE A 11 -2.73 -8.70 5.51
CA PHE A 11 -2.13 -7.74 6.43
C PHE A 11 -0.73 -7.31 6.01
N GLU A 12 0.09 -8.22 5.49
CA GLU A 12 1.42 -7.87 4.96
C GLU A 12 1.31 -6.91 3.75
N ARG A 13 0.29 -7.10 2.89
CA ARG A 13 0.03 -6.20 1.77
C ARG A 13 -0.50 -4.83 2.22
N GLU A 14 -1.39 -4.80 3.19
CA GLU A 14 -1.92 -3.56 3.77
C GLU A 14 -0.82 -2.71 4.41
N VAL A 15 0.05 -3.34 5.21
CA VAL A 15 1.17 -2.65 5.86
C VAL A 15 2.17 -2.13 4.83
N TRP A 16 2.41 -2.88 3.75
CA TRP A 16 3.23 -2.38 2.65
C TRP A 16 2.59 -1.18 1.93
N ASP A 17 1.28 -1.21 1.67
CA ASP A 17 0.57 -0.13 0.98
C ASP A 17 0.51 1.15 1.83
N MET A 18 0.25 1.03 3.12
CA MET A 18 0.02 2.16 4.02
C MET A 18 1.29 2.72 4.68
N PHE A 19 2.28 1.87 4.96
CA PHE A 19 3.52 2.24 5.65
C PHE A 19 4.78 2.03 4.81
N GLY A 20 4.72 1.30 3.69
CA GLY A 20 5.88 1.05 2.83
C GLY A 20 6.89 0.07 3.40
N VAL A 21 6.49 -0.75 4.37
CA VAL A 21 7.35 -1.80 4.94
C VAL A 21 7.40 -2.97 3.97
N ARG A 22 8.60 -3.35 3.53
CA ARG A 22 8.81 -4.48 2.61
C ARG A 22 9.02 -5.77 3.40
N PHE A 23 8.24 -6.80 3.06
CA PHE A 23 8.37 -8.13 3.64
C PHE A 23 9.19 -9.04 2.71
N SER A 24 10.29 -9.61 3.20
CA SER A 24 11.09 -10.58 2.45
C SER A 24 10.37 -11.95 2.42
N GLY A 25 10.13 -12.49 1.23
CA GLY A 25 9.49 -13.81 1.05
C GLY A 25 7.97 -13.78 0.89
N HIS A 26 7.37 -12.61 0.65
CA HIS A 26 5.96 -12.48 0.31
C HIS A 26 5.75 -12.69 -1.21
N PRO A 27 4.79 -13.52 -1.66
CA PRO A 27 4.66 -13.90 -3.06
C PRO A 27 4.16 -12.77 -3.98
N ASN A 28 3.30 -11.87 -3.50
CA ASN A 28 2.77 -10.74 -4.29
C ASN A 28 2.54 -9.47 -3.45
N LEU A 29 3.58 -8.65 -3.32
CA LEU A 29 3.49 -7.32 -2.71
C LEU A 29 2.99 -6.32 -3.77
N MET A 30 1.68 -6.21 -3.87
CA MET A 30 1.00 -5.24 -4.72
C MET A 30 0.04 -4.40 -3.89
N ARG A 31 -0.31 -3.22 -4.41
CA ARG A 31 -1.27 -2.32 -3.78
C ARG A 31 -2.60 -3.01 -3.57
N LEU A 32 -3.29 -2.61 -2.51
CA LEU A 32 -4.55 -3.22 -2.13
C LEU A 32 -5.65 -2.21 -1.88
N LEU A 33 -5.35 -1.14 -1.11
CA LEU A 33 -6.35 -0.16 -0.71
C LEU A 33 -6.22 1.13 -1.52
N LEU A 34 -4.99 1.47 -1.92
CA LEU A 34 -4.69 2.64 -2.73
C LEU A 34 -4.76 2.30 -4.22
N TYR A 35 -5.03 3.30 -5.05
CA TYR A 35 -5.00 3.17 -6.50
C TYR A 35 -3.55 3.04 -7.02
N GLU A 36 -3.40 2.52 -8.24
CA GLU A 36 -2.12 2.09 -8.79
C GLU A 36 -1.09 3.23 -8.87
N GLU A 37 -1.55 4.45 -9.18
CA GLU A 37 -0.73 5.64 -9.39
C GLU A 37 -0.52 6.50 -8.13
N PHE A 38 -1.04 6.08 -6.97
CA PHE A 38 -0.80 6.79 -5.73
C PHE A 38 0.73 6.90 -5.47
N VAL A 39 1.23 8.00 -4.95
CA VAL A 39 2.68 8.17 -4.71
C VAL A 39 2.92 8.39 -3.23
N GLY A 40 3.36 7.36 -2.52
CA GLY A 40 3.69 7.43 -1.10
C GLY A 40 2.90 6.44 -0.25
N HIS A 41 2.84 6.74 1.05
CA HIS A 41 2.31 5.88 2.11
C HIS A 41 1.61 6.76 3.16
N PRO A 42 0.26 6.83 3.16
CA PRO A 42 -0.48 7.87 3.87
C PRO A 42 -0.44 7.73 5.40
N LEU A 43 -0.19 6.54 5.94
CA LEU A 43 -0.09 6.34 7.40
C LEU A 43 1.33 6.68 7.95
N ARG A 44 2.28 7.09 7.10
CA ARG A 44 3.57 7.62 7.57
C ARG A 44 3.39 8.99 8.20
N LYS A 45 4.07 9.23 9.33
CA LYS A 45 4.03 10.52 10.03
C LYS A 45 4.61 11.67 9.20
N ASP A 46 5.52 11.36 8.29
CA ASP A 46 6.13 12.34 7.37
C ASP A 46 5.25 12.67 6.15
N TYR A 47 4.11 11.98 5.99
CA TYR A 47 3.26 12.17 4.83
C TYR A 47 2.36 13.42 5.01
N PRO A 48 2.40 14.39 4.08
CA PRO A 48 1.61 15.62 4.19
C PRO A 48 0.12 15.33 3.98
N ILE A 49 -0.70 15.53 5.02
CA ILE A 49 -2.14 15.24 5.00
C ILE A 49 -2.93 16.12 4.01
N ASP A 50 -2.43 17.33 3.74
CA ASP A 50 -3.13 18.32 2.91
C ASP A 50 -2.91 18.13 1.41
N ARG A 51 -2.10 17.16 0.98
CA ARG A 51 -1.85 16.92 -0.45
C ARG A 51 -2.92 16.01 -1.04
N ARG A 52 -3.81 16.61 -1.82
CA ARG A 52 -4.69 15.86 -2.73
C ARG A 52 -3.85 15.30 -3.87
N GLN A 53 -3.79 13.97 -3.96
CA GLN A 53 -3.22 13.33 -5.13
C GLN A 53 -4.28 13.25 -6.24
N PRO A 54 -3.90 13.50 -7.50
CA PRO A 54 -4.83 13.34 -8.61
C PRO A 54 -5.23 11.87 -8.71
N LEU A 55 -6.48 11.56 -8.35
CA LEU A 55 -7.10 10.35 -8.91
C LEU A 55 -7.27 10.61 -10.40
N ILE A 56 -7.03 9.61 -11.24
CA ILE A 56 -7.54 9.64 -12.62
C ILE A 56 -9.06 9.89 -12.53
N GLY A 57 -9.45 11.14 -12.76
CA GLY A 57 -10.76 11.46 -13.30
C GLY A 57 -10.79 11.04 -14.76
N PRO A 58 -11.97 10.83 -15.37
CA PRO A 58 -12.05 10.39 -16.75
C PRO A 58 -11.15 11.28 -17.62
N ALA A 59 -10.32 10.64 -18.46
CA ALA A 59 -9.46 11.33 -19.40
C ALA A 59 -10.29 12.41 -20.12
N GLN A 60 -9.79 13.64 -20.07
CA GLN A 60 -10.35 14.74 -20.85
C GLN A 60 -10.08 14.50 -22.35
#